data_AF-A0A497P5P4-F1
#
_entry.id   AF-A0A497P5P4-F1
#
_cell.length_a   1.000
_cell.length_b   1.000
_cell.length_c   1.000
_cell.angle_alpha   90.00
_cell.angle_beta   90.00
_cell.angle_gamma   90.00
#
_symmetry.space_group_name_H-M   'P 1'
#
loop_
_entity.id
_entity.type
_entity.pdbx_description
1 polymer ?
#
loop_
_entity_poly.entity_id
_entity_poly.type
_entity_poly.pdbx_seq_one_letter_code
_entity_poly.pdbx_strand_id
1 'polypeptide(L)' 'MVYEYSYRLGYEQSLENVLKQLRNPNFFKHLDRRWIMGYLDGVEDREDITEELKKEVQQLRQKFGLNDRKTTH' A
#
# COMPACT_ATOMS: atom_id res chain seq x y z
N MET A 1 -15.66 3.79 -3.25
CA MET A 1 -15.10 4.31 -4.53
C MET A 1 -13.59 4.53 -4.48
N VAL A 2 -13.04 5.58 -3.84
CA VAL A 2 -11.57 5.87 -3.90
C VAL A 2 -10.70 4.78 -3.24
N TYR A 3 -11.09 4.32 -2.05
CA TYR A 3 -10.41 3.23 -1.36
C TYR A 3 -10.47 1.93 -2.18
N GLU A 4 -11.65 1.49 -2.61
CA GLU A 4 -11.81 0.24 -3.39
C GLU A 4 -11.05 0.27 -4.72
N TYR A 5 -11.02 1.42 -5.38
CA TYR A 5 -10.26 1.61 -6.61
C TYR A 5 -8.75 1.46 -6.38
N SER A 6 -8.22 2.18 -5.38
CA SER A 6 -6.79 2.11 -5.04
C SER A 6 -6.39 0.73 -4.52
N TYR A 7 -7.27 0.06 -3.77
CA TYR A 7 -7.11 -1.33 -3.36
C TYR A 7 -6.96 -2.27 -4.55
N ARG A 8 -7.89 -2.24 -5.51
CA ARG A 8 -7.79 -3.08 -6.71
C ARG A 8 -6.52 -2.78 -7.49
N LEU A 9 -6.13 -1.51 -7.60
CA LEU A 9 -4.89 -1.14 -8.27
C LEU A 9 -3.65 -1.76 -7.59
N GLY A 10 -3.59 -1.76 -6.25
CA GLY A 10 -2.50 -2.40 -5.50
C GLY A 10 -2.49 -3.93 -5.66
N TYR A 11 -3.66 -4.54 -5.69
CA TYR A 11 -3.83 -5.99 -5.75
C TYR A 11 -3.61 -6.57 -7.16
N GLU A 12 -4.26 -5.99 -8.18
CA GLU A 12 -4.40 -6.59 -9.52
C GLU A 12 -3.21 -6.30 -10.46
N GLN A 13 -2.46 -5.23 -10.23
CA GLN A 13 -1.36 -4.87 -11.14
C GLN A 13 -0.17 -5.84 -11.02
N SER A 14 0.76 -5.81 -11.99
CA SER A 14 1.95 -6.67 -11.91
C SER A 14 2.85 -6.30 -10.72
N LEU A 15 3.55 -7.29 -10.15
CA LEU A 15 4.50 -7.07 -9.05
C LEU A 15 5.60 -6.08 -9.45
N GLU A 16 6.05 -6.11 -10.71
CA GLU A 16 7.02 -5.15 -11.25
C GLU A 16 6.50 -3.70 -11.15
N ASN A 17 5.22 -3.47 -11.47
CA ASN A 17 4.62 -2.14 -11.37
C ASN A 17 4.44 -1.72 -9.91
N VAL A 18 4.03 -2.63 -9.03
CA VAL A 18 3.98 -2.38 -7.58
C VAL A 18 5.34 -1.90 -7.08
N LEU A 19 6.41 -2.63 -7.41
CA LEU A 19 7.77 -2.30 -6.97
C LEU A 19 8.23 -0.94 -7.51
N LYS A 20 7.96 -0.65 -8.80
CA LYS A 20 8.26 0.67 -9.39
C LYS A 20 7.53 1.80 -8.65
N GLN A 21 6.28 1.59 -8.28
CA GLN A 21 5.46 2.60 -7.60
C GLN A 21 5.89 2.81 -6.14
N LEU A 22 6.13 1.73 -5.38
CA LEU A 22 6.57 1.80 -3.98
C LEU A 22 7.95 2.46 -3.85
N ARG A 23 8.85 2.21 -4.80
CA ARG A 23 10.20 2.78 -4.82
C ARG A 23 10.26 4.17 -5.44
N ASN A 24 9.17 4.65 -6.03
CA ASN A 24 9.10 6.01 -6.57
C ASN A 24 8.73 7.00 -5.45
N PRO A 25 9.65 7.89 -5.04
CA PRO A 25 9.42 8.82 -3.93
C PRO A 25 8.28 9.81 -4.19
N ASN A 26 7.91 10.02 -5.47
CA ASN A 26 6.87 10.98 -5.85
C ASN A 26 5.49 10.34 -6.01
N PHE A 27 5.39 9.00 -6.07
CA PHE A 27 4.13 8.33 -6.39
C PHE A 27 3.01 8.71 -5.42
N PHE A 28 3.30 8.67 -4.12
CA PHE A 28 2.33 8.99 -3.07
C PHE A 28 2.22 10.48 -2.72
N LYS A 29 3.05 11.35 -3.29
CA LYS A 29 3.23 12.74 -2.81
C LYS A 29 1.97 13.58 -2.87
N HIS A 30 1.09 13.30 -3.83
CA HIS A 30 -0.14 14.08 -4.09
C HIS A 30 -1.42 13.26 -3.92
N LEU A 31 -1.31 12.04 -3.37
CA LEU A 31 -2.43 11.14 -3.20
C LEU A 31 -3.03 11.31 -1.81
N ASP A 32 -4.36 11.19 -1.72
CA ASP A 32 -5.04 11.32 -0.44
C ASP A 32 -4.81 10.11 0.48
N ARG A 33 -4.98 10.31 1.79
CA ARG A 33 -4.76 9.27 2.80
C ARG A 33 -5.57 7.99 2.55
N ARG A 34 -6.82 8.09 2.08
CA ARG A 34 -7.67 6.92 1.83
C ARG A 34 -7.20 6.15 0.60
N TRP A 35 -6.72 6.86 -0.42
CA TRP A 35 -6.11 6.25 -1.58
C TRP A 35 -4.84 5.49 -1.21
N ILE A 36 -3.93 6.12 -0.45
CA ILE A 36 -2.68 5.47 -0.02
C ILE A 36 -2.99 4.24 0.82
N MET A 37 -3.95 4.35 1.75
CA MET A 37 -4.39 3.23 2.57
C MET A 37 -4.95 2.07 1.75
N GLY A 38 -5.87 2.36 0.80
CA GLY A 38 -6.45 1.34 -0.07
C GLY A 38 -5.38 0.64 -0.90
N TYR A 39 -4.52 1.43 -1.54
CA TYR A 39 -3.41 0.89 -2.32
C TYR A 39 -2.48 -0.03 -1.51
N LEU A 40 -2.05 0.40 -0.33
CA LEU A 40 -1.16 -0.40 0.52
C LEU A 40 -1.86 -1.65 1.08
N ASP A 41 -3.15 -1.58 1.44
CA ASP A 41 -3.95 -2.76 1.81
C ASP A 41 -4.01 -3.76 0.65
N GLY A 42 -4.28 -3.27 -0.57
CA GLY A 42 -4.35 -4.11 -1.77
C GLY A 42 -3.01 -4.77 -2.11
N VAL A 43 -1.89 -4.09 -1.87
CA VAL A 43 -0.56 -4.70 -2.04
C VAL A 43 -0.31 -5.77 -0.96
N GLU A 44 -0.68 -5.51 0.29
CA GLU A 44 -0.47 -6.43 1.42
C GLU A 44 -1.26 -7.74 1.29
N ASP A 45 -2.45 -7.69 0.69
CA ASP A 45 -3.33 -8.84 0.51
C ASP A 45 -2.97 -9.71 -0.72
N ARG A 46 -1.98 -9.33 -1.53
CA ARG A 46 -1.57 -10.11 -2.71
C ARG A 46 -1.02 -11.48 -2.32
N GLU A 47 -1.33 -12.50 -3.12
CA GLU A 47 -0.81 -13.86 -2.91
C GLU A 47 0.69 -13.99 -3.23
N ASP A 48 1.22 -13.13 -4.12
CA ASP A 48 2.61 -13.13 -4.59
C ASP A 48 3.54 -12.20 -3.79
N ILE A 49 3.07 -11.63 -2.67
CA ILE A 49 3.85 -10.70 -1.87
C ILE A 49 4.96 -11.39 -1.06
N THR A 50 6.18 -10.88 -1.17
CA THR A 50 7.32 -11.37 -0.38
C THR A 50 7.34 -10.74 1.02
N GLU A 51 7.98 -11.42 1.98
CA GLU A 51 8.18 -10.88 3.33
C GLU A 51 8.98 -9.57 3.35
N GLU A 52 9.89 -9.38 2.39
CA GLU A 52 10.61 -8.12 2.20
C GLU A 52 9.66 -7.00 1.78
N LEU A 53 8.78 -7.27 0.80
CA LEU A 53 7.81 -6.30 0.32
C LEU A 53 6.76 -5.96 1.39
N LYS A 54 6.33 -6.93 2.20
CA LYS A 54 5.48 -6.65 3.38
C LYS A 54 6.14 -5.66 4.33
N LYS A 55 7.44 -5.81 4.60
CA LYS A 55 8.19 -4.86 5.45
C LYS A 55 8.26 -3.47 4.82
N GLU A 56 8.50 -3.37 3.51
CA GLU A 56 8.48 -2.08 2.79
C GLU A 56 7.10 -1.40 2.90
N VAL A 57 6.02 -2.15 2.68
CA VAL A 57 4.64 -1.66 2.84
C VAL A 57 4.40 -1.17 4.25
N GLN A 58 4.80 -1.92 5.28
CA GLN A 58 4.68 -1.53 6.68
C GLN A 58 5.45 -0.24 6.99
N GLN A 59 6.68 -0.07 6.47
CA GLN A 59 7.43 1.17 6.63
C GLN A 59 6.73 2.36 5.97
N LEU A 60 6.14 2.17 4.79
CA LEU A 60 5.35 3.20 4.12
C LEU A 60 4.09 3.55 4.94
N ARG A 61 3.39 2.56 5.50
CA ARG A 61 2.25 2.81 6.40
C ARG A 61 2.67 3.67 7.59
N GLN A 62 3.80 3.37 8.22
CA GLN A 62 4.33 4.18 9.33
C GLN A 62 4.64 5.61 8.87
N LYS A 63 5.30 5.78 7.71
CA LYS A 63 5.64 7.08 7.13
C LYS A 63 4.42 7.97 6.87
N PHE A 64 3.30 7.37 6.45
CA PHE A 64 2.04 8.08 6.21
C PHE A 64 1.10 8.10 7.43
N GLY A 65 1.56 7.58 8.58
CA GLY A 65 0.78 7.52 9.82
C GLY A 65 -0.48 6.66 9.71
N LEU A 66 -0.43 5.54 8.97
CA LEU A 66 -1.55 4.63 8.67
C LEU A 66 -1.64 3.40 9.60
N ASN A 67 -1.01 3.45 10.79
CA ASN A 67 -0.86 2.28 11.68
C ASN A 67 -2.09 1.93 12.54
N ASP A 68 -3.30 2.36 12.15
CA ASP A 68 -4.53 2.19 12.95
C ASP A 68 -5.10 0.74 12.93
N ARG A 69 -4.26 -0.28 13.14
CA ARG A 69 -4.69 -1.68 13.40
C ARG A 69 -4.11 -2.27 14.70
N LYS A 70 -3.86 -1.44 15.71
CA LYS A 70 -3.62 -1.93 17.10
C LYS A 70 -4.42 -1.12 18.13
N THR A 71 -5.70 -1.44 18.22
CA THR A 71 -6.55 -1.31 19.42
C THR A 71 -7.85 -2.03 19.04
N THR A 72 -8.16 -3.20 19.59
CA THR A 72 -8.57 -3.36 20.99
C THR A 72 -8.34 -4.82 21.40
N HIS A 73 -7.78 -5.00 22.60
CA HIS A 73 -7.65 -6.25 23.32
C HIS A 73 -9.01 -6.79 23.77
#